data_AF-A0A8S9GZ05-F1
#
_entry.id   AF-A0A8S9GZ05-F1
#
_cell.length_a   1.000
_cell.length_b   1.000
_cell.length_c   1.000
_cell.angle_alpha   90.00
_cell.angle_beta   90.00
_cell.angle_gamma   90.00
#
_symmetry.space_group_name_H-M   'P 1'
#
loop_
_entity.id
_entity.type
_entity.pdbx_description
1 polymer ?
#
loop_
_entity_poly.entity_id
_entity_poly.type
_entity_poly.pdbx_seq_one_letter_code
_entity_poly.pdbx_strand_id
1 'polypeptide(L)'
;MPRKFSFPSIKAYNGTTDPDDHVAQYRQRMLAVALPKGSREATMCKGFGSTLTGPALQWYINLPSRSIASFAVLSDKFVEQFASSRDREKTSDSLYEILQHRAEPLRGYITRFNQEKVAIPECVSSQLSPTETSTKS
;
A
#
# COMPACT_ATOMS: atom_id res chain seq x y z
N MET A 1 -5.56 -29.73 22.25
CA MET A 1 -5.28 -28.28 22.46
C MET A 1 -5.43 -27.54 21.14
N PRO A 2 -6.11 -26.38 21.04
CA PRO A 2 -6.31 -25.70 19.76
C PRO A 2 -4.99 -25.13 19.22
N ARG A 3 -4.81 -25.19 17.90
CA ARG A 3 -3.63 -24.72 17.19
C ARG A 3 -3.49 -23.21 17.35
N LYS A 4 -2.27 -22.76 17.65
CA LYS A 4 -1.90 -21.35 17.80
C LYS A 4 -2.39 -20.56 16.58
N PHE A 5 -3.33 -19.64 16.78
CA PHE A 5 -3.62 -18.58 15.81
C PHE A 5 -2.35 -17.71 15.73
N SER A 6 -1.57 -17.89 14.67
CA SER A 6 -0.44 -17.01 14.36
C SER A 6 -0.91 -16.04 13.29
N PHE A 7 -0.91 -14.75 13.63
CA PHE A 7 -1.16 -13.72 12.64
C PHE A 7 -0.01 -13.70 11.63
N PRO A 8 -0.29 -13.57 10.33
CA PRO A 8 0.75 -13.37 9.33
C PRO A 8 1.63 -12.16 9.67
N SER A 9 2.96 -12.31 9.61
CA SER A 9 3.92 -11.25 9.99
C SER A 9 3.97 -10.11 8.98
N ILE A 10 3.27 -9.01 9.24
CA ILE A 10 3.30 -7.78 8.43
C ILE A 10 4.41 -6.87 8.94
N LYS A 11 5.02 -6.09 8.04
CA LYS A 11 6.00 -5.07 8.44
C LYS A 11 5.32 -4.07 9.38
N ALA A 12 5.97 -3.76 10.50
CA ALA A 12 5.41 -2.81 11.45
C ALA A 12 5.32 -1.41 10.82
N TYR A 13 4.19 -0.75 11.00
CA TYR A 13 3.94 0.60 10.53
C TYR A 13 4.23 1.61 11.64
N ASN A 14 5.13 2.54 11.39
CA ASN A 14 5.58 3.56 12.34
C ASN A 14 4.96 4.95 12.09
N GLY A 15 4.18 5.12 11.02
CA GLY A 15 3.63 6.42 10.62
C GLY A 15 4.31 7.10 9.45
N THR A 16 5.31 6.51 8.79
CA THR A 16 6.12 7.22 7.77
C THR A 16 5.98 6.68 6.35
N THR A 17 5.29 5.56 6.16
CA THR A 17 5.02 5.00 4.82
C THR A 17 3.56 5.27 4.46
N ASP A 18 3.18 4.94 3.23
CA ASP A 18 1.79 5.09 2.80
C ASP A 18 0.82 4.27 3.71
N PRO A 19 -0.22 4.91 4.29
CA PRO A 19 -1.19 4.24 5.15
C PRO A 19 -2.18 3.36 4.39
N ASP A 20 -2.53 3.71 3.15
CA ASP A 20 -3.43 2.94 2.29
C ASP A 20 -2.79 1.57 1.95
N ASP A 21 -1.49 1.58 1.62
CA ASP A 21 -0.70 0.37 1.37
C ASP A 21 -0.65 -0.56 2.58
N HIS A 22 -0.49 0.00 3.79
CA HIS A 22 -0.47 -0.78 5.03
C HIS A 22 -1.83 -1.43 5.30
N VAL A 23 -2.92 -0.68 5.13
CA VAL A 23 -4.30 -1.18 5.27
C VAL A 23 -4.57 -2.29 4.23
N ALA A 24 -4.19 -2.09 2.98
CA ALA A 24 -4.38 -3.06 1.90
C ALA A 24 -3.63 -4.36 2.17
N GLN A 25 -2.35 -4.27 2.56
CA GLN A 25 -1.54 -5.43 2.96
C GLN A 25 -2.18 -6.17 4.14
N TYR A 26 -2.57 -5.45 5.20
CA TYR A 26 -3.22 -6.06 6.35
C TYR A 26 -4.50 -6.80 5.96
N ARG A 27 -5.37 -6.14 5.19
CA ARG A 27 -6.64 -6.71 4.72
C ARG A 27 -6.41 -7.98 3.91
N GLN A 28 -5.48 -7.95 2.96
CA GLN A 28 -5.15 -9.10 2.12
C GLN A 28 -4.69 -10.30 2.95
N ARG A 29 -3.86 -10.07 3.98
CA ARG A 29 -3.42 -11.15 4.87
C ARG A 29 -4.54 -11.72 5.73
N MET A 30 -5.45 -10.86 6.18
CA MET A 30 -6.61 -11.29 6.96
C MET A 30 -7.64 -12.07 6.13
N LEU A 31 -7.64 -11.95 4.80
CA LEU A 31 -8.46 -12.81 3.94
C LEU A 31 -8.02 -14.28 4.00
N ALA A 32 -6.72 -14.54 4.15
CA ALA A 32 -6.17 -15.90 4.27
C ALA A 32 -6.44 -16.55 5.64
N VAL A 33 -6.91 -15.79 6.63
CA VAL A 33 -7.18 -16.27 7.98
C VAL A 33 -8.66 -16.65 8.11
N ALA A 34 -8.93 -17.91 8.45
CA ALA A 34 -10.28 -18.38 8.74
C ALA A 34 -10.75 -17.84 10.11
N LEU A 35 -11.56 -16.79 10.09
CA LEU A 35 -12.13 -16.17 11.30
C LEU A 35 -13.63 -16.49 11.45
N PRO A 36 -14.12 -16.80 12.66
CA PRO A 36 -15.54 -16.87 12.93
C PRO A 36 -16.23 -15.54 12.59
N LYS A 37 -17.37 -15.59 11.90
CA LYS A 37 -18.11 -14.38 11.48
C LYS A 37 -18.43 -13.43 12.65
N GLY A 38 -18.83 -13.98 13.80
CA GLY A 38 -19.22 -13.20 14.98
C GLY A 38 -18.07 -12.45 15.67
N SER A 39 -16.81 -12.81 15.41
CA SER A 39 -15.65 -12.14 16.01
C SER A 39 -14.73 -11.49 14.98
N ARG A 40 -15.04 -11.58 13.68
CA ARG A 40 -14.16 -11.17 12.58
C ARG A 40 -13.69 -9.72 12.74
N GLU A 41 -14.62 -8.78 12.90
CA GLU A 41 -14.30 -7.35 13.03
C GLU A 41 -13.43 -7.07 14.26
N ALA A 42 -13.81 -7.60 15.41
CA ALA A 42 -13.04 -7.43 16.64
C ALA A 42 -11.63 -8.01 16.54
N THR A 43 -11.48 -9.17 15.88
CA THR A 43 -10.18 -9.80 15.63
C THR A 43 -9.35 -8.98 14.65
N MET A 44 -9.94 -8.42 13.60
CA MET A 44 -9.25 -7.55 12.63
C MET A 44 -8.79 -6.24 13.28
N CYS A 45 -9.64 -5.55 14.06
CA CYS A 45 -9.22 -4.32 14.74
C CYS A 45 -8.07 -4.59 15.72
N LYS A 46 -8.21 -5.62 16.58
CA LYS A 46 -7.15 -6.00 17.53
C LYS A 46 -5.86 -6.41 16.84
N GLY A 47 -5.96 -7.20 15.77
CA GLY A 47 -4.81 -7.62 14.99
C GLY A 47 -4.12 -6.45 14.29
N PHE A 48 -4.87 -5.46 13.82
CA PHE A 48 -4.30 -4.26 13.19
C PHE A 48 -3.38 -3.51 14.16
N GLY A 49 -3.82 -3.30 15.40
CA GLY A 49 -2.99 -2.68 16.45
C GLY A 49 -1.65 -3.40 16.68
N SER A 50 -1.59 -4.72 16.50
CA SER A 50 -0.33 -5.49 16.64
C SER A 50 0.68 -5.26 15.51
N THR A 51 0.25 -4.63 14.42
CA THR A 51 1.11 -4.26 13.28
C THR A 51 1.65 -2.84 13.36
N LEU A 52 1.31 -2.10 14.42
CA LEU A 52 1.70 -0.71 14.59
C LEU A 52 2.87 -0.58 15.57
N THR A 53 3.71 0.44 15.36
CA THR A 53 4.80 0.81 16.25
C THR A 53 4.91 2.33 16.36
N GLY A 54 5.66 2.82 17.35
CA GLY A 54 5.95 4.24 17.52
C GLY A 54 4.69 5.12 17.54
N PRO A 55 4.68 6.26 16.80
CA PRO A 55 3.54 7.17 16.73
C PRO A 55 2.22 6.52 16.31
N ALA A 56 2.26 5.54 15.40
CA ALA A 56 1.06 4.84 14.95
C ALA A 56 0.42 3.99 16.04
N LEU A 57 1.24 3.30 16.84
CA LEU A 57 0.75 2.55 17.98
C LEU A 57 0.18 3.49 19.05
N GLN A 58 0.86 4.62 19.32
CA GLN A 58 0.39 5.63 20.27
C GLN A 58 -0.97 6.21 19.86
N TRP A 59 -1.17 6.50 18.58
CA TRP A 59 -2.47 6.93 18.09
C TRP A 59 -3.55 5.85 18.34
N TYR A 60 -3.27 4.60 18.01
CA TYR A 60 -4.23 3.50 18.13
C TYR A 60 -4.69 3.27 19.57
N ILE A 61 -3.77 3.29 20.55
CA ILE A 61 -4.11 3.08 21.97
C ILE A 61 -4.87 4.27 22.59
N ASN A 62 -4.75 5.46 21.99
CA ASN A 62 -5.43 6.68 22.45
C ASN A 62 -6.79 6.91 21.78
N LEU A 63 -7.24 5.97 20.93
CA LEU A 63 -8.57 6.05 20.34
C LEU A 63 -9.65 6.05 21.43
N PRO A 64 -10.70 6.90 21.33
CA PRO A 64 -11.76 6.94 22.31
C PRO A 64 -12.43 5.57 22.45
N SER A 65 -12.78 5.21 23.69
CA SER A 65 -13.47 3.95 23.95
C SER A 65 -14.76 3.86 23.13
N ARG A 66 -15.01 2.69 22.52
CA ARG A 66 -16.18 2.40 21.68
C ARG A 66 -16.29 3.26 20.40
N SER A 67 -15.24 3.97 19.98
CA SER A 67 -15.23 4.75 18.73
C SER A 67 -15.09 3.89 17.46
N ILE A 68 -14.62 2.65 17.59
CA ILE A 68 -14.38 1.72 16.47
C ILE A 68 -15.43 0.61 16.50
N ALA A 69 -16.38 0.67 15.57
CA ALA A 69 -17.44 -0.34 15.43
C ALA A 69 -17.06 -1.48 14.47
N SER A 70 -16.13 -1.24 13.54
CA SER A 70 -15.68 -2.19 12.52
C SER A 70 -14.25 -1.89 12.07
N PHE A 71 -13.65 -2.83 11.36
CA PHE A 71 -12.33 -2.62 10.76
C PHE A 71 -12.36 -1.50 9.70
N ALA A 72 -13.47 -1.34 8.97
CA ALA A 72 -13.62 -0.25 8.01
C ALA A 72 -13.55 1.13 8.67
N VAL A 73 -14.23 1.32 9.80
CA VAL A 73 -14.16 2.58 10.56
C VAL A 73 -12.75 2.84 11.09
N LEU A 74 -12.03 1.77 11.49
CA LEU A 74 -10.64 1.89 11.90
C LEU A 74 -9.72 2.29 10.75
N SER A 75 -9.87 1.67 9.57
CA SER A 75 -9.05 1.98 8.41
C SER A 75 -9.24 3.41 7.94
N ASP A 76 -10.48 3.89 7.91
CA ASP A 76 -10.78 5.26 7.47
C ASP A 76 -10.14 6.29 8.40
N LYS A 77 -10.30 6.11 9.71
CA LYS A 77 -9.64 6.97 10.72
C LYS A 77 -8.12 6.89 10.67
N PHE A 78 -7.57 5.72 10.37
CA PHE A 78 -6.13 5.53 10.26
C PHE A 78 -5.57 6.28 9.05
N VAL A 79 -6.20 6.14 7.88
CA VAL A 79 -5.80 6.87 6.67
C VAL A 79 -5.95 8.38 6.86
N GLU A 80 -7.02 8.84 7.50
CA GLU A 80 -7.21 10.25 7.84
C GLU A 80 -6.09 10.77 8.78
N GLN A 81 -5.76 10.01 9.83
CA GLN A 81 -4.72 10.39 10.79
C GLN A 81 -3.34 10.50 10.15
N PHE A 82 -3.01 9.59 9.24
CA PHE A 82 -1.69 9.50 8.60
C PHE A 82 -1.70 10.02 7.16
N ALA A 83 -2.68 10.85 6.80
CA ALA A 83 -2.85 11.36 5.43
C ALA A 83 -1.62 12.13 4.92
N SER A 84 -0.85 12.75 5.82
CA SER A 84 0.41 13.42 5.48
C SER A 84 1.54 12.48 5.06
N SER A 85 1.43 11.20 5.40
CA SER A 85 2.37 10.14 5.02
C SER A 85 1.93 9.38 3.77
N ARG A 86 0.79 9.74 3.17
CA ARG A 86 0.36 9.19 1.89
C ARG A 86 1.38 9.54 0.83
N ASP A 87 1.72 8.57 0.00
CA ASP A 87 2.56 8.82 -1.15
C ASP A 87 1.81 9.79 -2.06
N ARG A 88 2.52 10.82 -2.53
CA ARG A 88 1.93 11.77 -3.47
C ARG A 88 1.61 11.01 -4.75
N GLU A 89 0.38 11.13 -5.24
CA GLU A 89 0.01 10.60 -6.55
C GLU A 89 1.01 11.11 -7.60
N LYS A 90 1.64 10.16 -8.28
CA LYS A 90 2.52 10.48 -9.40
C LYS A 90 1.64 10.88 -10.57
N THR A 91 1.90 12.07 -11.10
CA THR A 91 1.19 12.60 -12.27
C THR A 91 2.01 12.29 -13.53
N SER A 92 1.41 12.50 -14.72
CA SER A 92 2.17 12.43 -15.98
C SER A 92 3.42 13.30 -15.98
N ASP A 93 3.44 14.36 -15.18
CA ASP A 93 4.58 15.26 -15.06
C ASP A 93 5.82 14.58 -14.48
N SER A 94 5.65 13.57 -13.61
CA SER A 94 6.77 12.81 -13.05
C SER A 94 7.50 11.97 -14.11
N LEU A 95 6.87 11.67 -15.24
CA LEU A 95 7.51 10.98 -16.36
C LEU A 95 8.55 11.86 -17.07
N TYR A 96 8.33 13.18 -17.12
CA TYR A 96 9.28 14.11 -17.73
C TYR A 96 10.56 14.26 -16.90
N GLU A 97 10.50 13.94 -15.60
CA GLU A 97 11.67 13.94 -14.71
C GLU A 97 12.56 12.70 -14.93
N ILE A 98 12.05 11.65 -15.58
CA ILE A 98 12.83 10.45 -15.91
C ILE A 98 13.61 10.68 -17.20
N LEU A 99 14.84 11.17 -17.04
CA LEU A 99 15.79 11.33 -18.12
C LEU A 99 16.78 10.15 -18.16
N GLN A 100 17.17 9.75 -19.37
CA GLN A 100 18.27 8.79 -19.54
C GLN A 100 19.60 9.47 -19.22
N HIS A 101 20.36 8.90 -18.29
CA HIS A 101 21.71 9.41 -18.01
C HIS A 101 22.73 8.91 -19.04
N ARG A 102 23.79 9.70 -19.29
CA ARG A 102 24.82 9.41 -20.31
C ARG A 102 25.52 8.06 -20.13
N ALA A 103 25.69 7.61 -18.89
CA ALA A 103 26.34 6.33 -18.57
C ALA A 103 25.33 5.17 -18.42
N GLU A 104 24.04 5.42 -18.62
CA GLU A 104 23.00 4.45 -18.39
C GLU A 104 22.64 3.67 -19.65
N PRO A 105 22.65 2.32 -19.60
CA PRO A 105 22.12 1.50 -20.67
C PRO A 105 20.63 1.80 -20.91
N LEU A 106 20.21 1.80 -22.16
CA LEU A 106 18.80 2.05 -22.54
C LEU A 106 17.80 1.15 -21.79
N ARG A 107 18.19 -0.10 -21.52
CA ARG A 107 17.36 -1.04 -20.74
C ARG A 107 17.12 -0.57 -19.30
N GLY A 108 18.10 0.08 -18.67
CA GLY A 108 17.96 0.67 -17.34
C GLY A 108 16.94 1.80 -17.36
N TYR A 109 17.03 2.67 -18.37
CA TYR A 109 16.11 3.79 -18.55
C TYR A 109 14.67 3.31 -18.74
N ILE A 110 14.44 2.38 -19.68
CA ILE A 110 13.11 1.81 -19.96
C ILE A 110 12.51 1.17 -18.70
N THR A 111 13.34 0.50 -17.89
CA THR A 111 12.88 -0.13 -16.64
C THR A 111 12.35 0.91 -15.66
N ARG A 112 13.10 2.00 -15.42
CA ARG A 112 12.64 3.08 -14.53
C ARG A 112 11.41 3.79 -15.08
N PHE A 113 11.41 4.10 -16.37
CA PHE A 113 10.29 4.77 -17.02
C PHE A 113 8.99 3.96 -16.90
N ASN A 114 9.06 2.64 -17.14
CA ASN A 114 7.89 1.78 -17.00
C ASN A 114 7.44 1.61 -15.54
N GLN A 115 8.36 1.58 -14.57
CA GLN A 115 8.01 1.54 -13.14
C GLN A 115 7.24 2.79 -12.72
N GLU A 116 7.67 3.96 -13.19
CA GLU A 116 6.97 5.23 -12.92
C GLU A 116 5.59 5.26 -13.59
N LYS A 117 5.48 4.79 -14.84
CA LYS A 117 4.18 4.70 -15.55
C LYS A 117 3.16 3.84 -14.82
N VAL A 118 3.57 2.73 -14.21
CA VAL A 118 2.67 1.85 -13.43
C VAL A 118 2.13 2.55 -12.18
N ALA A 119 2.86 3.51 -11.63
CA ALA A 119 2.45 4.27 -10.45
C ALA A 119 1.54 5.47 -10.76
N ILE A 120 1.22 5.74 -12.03
CA ILE A 120 0.34 6.83 -12.48
C ILE A 120 -1.05 6.27 -12.81
N PRO A 121 -2.09 6.55 -12.00
CA PRO A 121 -3.44 5.99 -12.16
C PRO A 121 -4.09 6.25 -13.54
N GLU A 122 -3.80 7.39 -14.16
CA GLU A 122 -4.39 7.84 -15.43
C GLU A 122 -3.65 7.35 -16.69
N CYS A 123 -2.47 6.72 -16.56
CA CYS A 123 -1.63 6.38 -17.73
C CYS A 123 -1.93 4.99 -18.34
N VAL A 124 -2.86 4.22 -17.77
CA VAL A 124 -3.11 2.83 -18.18
C VAL A 124 -4.05 2.72 -19.40
N SER A 125 -4.71 3.80 -19.82
CA SER A 125 -5.75 3.75 -20.86
C SER A 125 -5.30 4.12 -22.27
N SER A 126 -4.02 4.45 -22.53
CA SER A 126 -3.58 4.82 -23.87
C SER A 126 -2.22 4.23 -24.26
N GLN A 127 -2.31 3.21 -25.12
CA GLN A 127 -1.28 2.72 -26.06
C GLN A 127 -0.30 1.66 -25.56
N LEU A 128 -0.82 0.43 -25.44
CA LEU A 128 -0.11 -0.75 -25.93
C LEU A 128 -0.34 -0.85 -27.45
N SER A 129 0.67 -0.49 -28.24
CA SER A 129 0.88 -1.08 -29.56
C SER A 129 2.37 -1.32 -29.75
N PRO A 130 2.84 -2.59 -29.66
CA PRO A 130 4.17 -2.94 -30.10
C PRO A 130 4.12 -3.21 -31.61
N THR A 131 4.70 -2.32 -32.42
CA THR A 131 5.19 -2.70 -33.74
C THR A 131 6.54 -2.03 -33.99
N GLU A 132 7.56 -2.83 -33.72
CA GLU A 132 8.92 -2.90 -34.25
C GLU A 132 9.37 -1.82 -35.24
N THR A 133 10.49 -1.17 -34.90
CA THR A 133 11.39 -0.50 -35.84
C THR A 133 12.49 -1.47 -36.32
N SER A 134 12.53 -1.79 -37.62
CA SER A 134 13.76 -1.96 -38.44
C SER A 134 13.43 -2.67 -39.75
N THR A 135 14.12 -2.52 -40.88
CA THR A 135 15.10 -1.58 -41.44
C THR A 135 15.31 -2.09 -42.87
N LYS A 136 15.23 -1.22 -43.88
CA LYS A 136 15.99 -1.19 -45.16
C LYS A 136 16.33 -2.50 -45.89
N SER A 137 15.88 -2.61 -47.15
CA SER A 137 16.72 -2.81 -48.35
C SER A 137 15.97 -2.33 -49.58
#